data_AF-A0A932P848-F1
#
_entry.id   AF-A0A932P848-F1
#
_cell.length_a   1.000
_cell.length_b   1.000
_cell.length_c   1.000
_cell.angle_alpha   90.00
_cell.angle_beta   90.00
_cell.angle_gamma   90.00
#
_symmetry.space_group_name_H-M   'P 1'
#
loop_
_entity.id
_entity.type
_entity.pdbx_description
1 polymer ?
#
loop_
_entity_poly.entity_id
_entity_poly.type
_entity_poly.pdbx_seq_one_letter_code
_entity_poly.pdbx_strand_id
1 'polypeptide(L)' 'IVKKTAGTFAPVKLFTIDDVFGGWTKAQAEHFADGGVFDQIIVKK' A
#
# COMPACT_ATOMS: atom_id res chain seq x y z
N ILE A 1 -12.98 23.36 0.66
CA ILE A 1 -11.56 23.25 1.06
C ILE A 1 -10.74 22.47 0.01
N VAL A 2 -11.23 21.34 -0.54
CA VAL A 2 -10.47 20.52 -1.53
C VAL A 2 -10.24 21.17 -2.92
N LYS A 3 -11.14 22.03 -3.42
CA LYS A 3 -11.01 22.62 -4.78
C LYS A 3 -9.83 23.59 -4.98
N LYS A 4 -9.30 24.21 -3.92
CA LYS A 4 -8.29 25.29 -4.05
C LYS A 4 -6.85 24.76 -4.19
N THR A 5 -6.61 23.48 -3.93
CA THR A 5 -5.28 22.84 -3.95
C THR A 5 -5.14 21.74 -4.99
N ALA A 6 -6.14 21.52 -5.85
CA ALA A 6 -6.08 20.44 -6.83
C ALA A 6 -4.89 20.56 -7.82
N GLY A 7 -4.46 21.79 -8.14
CA GLY A 7 -3.33 22.04 -9.05
C GLY A 7 -1.93 21.86 -8.45
N THR A 8 -1.81 21.60 -7.14
CA THR A 8 -0.49 21.31 -6.52
C THR A 8 -0.10 19.84 -6.59
N PHE A 9 -1.00 18.95 -6.98
CA PHE A 9 -0.72 17.51 -7.06
C PHE A 9 -0.29 17.15 -8.48
N ALA A 10 0.93 16.63 -8.62
CA ALA A 10 1.37 16.06 -9.89
C ALA A 10 0.48 14.86 -10.27
N PRO A 11 0.10 14.71 -11.54
CA PRO A 11 -0.65 13.54 -11.98
C PRO A 11 0.24 12.29 -11.85
N VAL A 12 -0.18 11.35 -11.01
CA VAL A 12 0.48 10.05 -10.84
C VAL A 12 -0.52 8.94 -11.09
N LYS A 13 -0.05 7.82 -11.63
CA LYS A 13 -0.88 6.63 -11.81
C LYS A 13 -1.11 5.98 -10.45
N LEU A 14 -2.36 5.99 -10.00
CA LEU A 14 -2.78 5.35 -8.76
C LEU A 14 -3.26 3.93 -9.05
N PHE A 15 -3.15 3.07 -8.04
CA PHE A 15 -3.79 1.77 -7.99
C PHE A 15 -4.48 1.63 -6.64
N THR A 16 -5.52 0.79 -6.58
CA THR A 16 -6.18 0.49 -5.31
C THR A 16 -5.61 -0.80 -4.71
N ILE A 17 -5.79 -0.96 -3.40
CA ILE A 17 -5.39 -2.19 -2.72
C ILE A 17 -6.21 -3.39 -3.19
N ASP A 18 -7.47 -3.18 -3.58
CA ASP A 18 -8.32 -4.24 -4.10
C ASP A 18 -7.80 -4.74 -5.45
N ASP A 19 -7.37 -3.82 -6.32
CA ASP A 19 -6.85 -4.16 -7.66
C ASP A 19 -5.55 -4.96 -7.62
N VAL A 20 -4.67 -4.67 -6.65
CA VAL A 20 -3.31 -5.25 -6.61
C VAL A 20 -3.21 -6.40 -5.62
N PHE A 21 -3.89 -6.31 -4.49
CA PHE A 21 -3.72 -7.24 -3.36
C PHE A 21 -5.01 -7.98 -2.98
N GLY A 22 -6.14 -7.67 -3.62
CA GLY A 22 -7.43 -8.30 -3.28
C GLY A 22 -8.00 -7.85 -1.93
N GLY A 23 -7.62 -6.65 -1.49
CA GLY A 23 -8.15 -5.99 -0.30
C GLY A 23 -7.27 -6.10 0.93
N TRP A 24 -7.59 -5.29 1.95
CA TRP A 24 -6.78 -5.14 3.15
C TRP A 24 -6.59 -6.43 3.95
N THR A 25 -7.62 -7.27 4.05
CA THR A 25 -7.52 -8.53 4.80
C THR A 25 -6.43 -9.44 4.24
N LYS A 26 -6.36 -9.57 2.91
CA LYS A 26 -5.36 -10.40 2.24
C LYS A 26 -3.97 -9.75 2.30
N ALA A 27 -3.88 -8.46 2.00
CA ALA A 27 -2.62 -7.71 2.07
C ALA A 27 -2.00 -7.75 3.47
N GLN A 28 -2.83 -7.62 4.52
CA GLN A 28 -2.38 -7.66 5.90
C GLN A 28 -1.78 -9.01 6.27
N ALA A 29 -2.48 -10.10 5.94
CA ALA A 29 -2.05 -11.45 6.27
C ALA A 29 -0.76 -11.86 5.52
N GLU A 30 -0.63 -11.48 4.26
CA GLU A 30 0.51 -11.88 3.41
C GLU A 30 1.78 -11.08 3.72
N HIS A 31 1.65 -9.77 3.97
CA HIS A 31 2.81 -8.90 4.11
C HIS A 31 3.20 -8.59 5.55
N PHE A 32 2.24 -8.56 6.48
CA PHE A 32 2.44 -7.96 7.82
C PHE A 32 2.10 -8.90 8.99
N ALA A 33 1.63 -10.12 8.75
CA ALA A 33 1.54 -11.13 9.81
C ALA A 33 2.94 -11.59 10.24
N ASP A 34 3.03 -12.20 11.42
CA ASP A 34 4.28 -12.78 11.93
C ASP A 34 4.85 -13.80 10.94
N GLY A 35 6.12 -13.62 10.54
CA GLY A 35 6.77 -14.40 9.48
C GLY A 35 6.41 -13.98 8.04
N GLY A 36 5.63 -12.91 7.89
CA GLY A 36 5.23 -12.33 6.62
C GLY A 36 6.41 -11.70 5.86
N VAL A 37 6.10 -11.14 4.69
CA VAL A 37 7.14 -10.57 3.81
C VAL A 37 7.93 -9.47 4.50
N PHE A 38 7.29 -8.64 5.33
CA PHE A 38 7.97 -7.59 6.07
C PHE A 38 9.06 -8.14 7.00
N ASP A 39 8.73 -9.16 7.79
CA ASP A 39 9.69 -9.80 8.70
C ASP A 39 10.87 -10.41 7.92
N GLN A 40 10.59 -11.06 6.79
CA GLN A 40 11.63 -11.64 5.94
C GLN A 40 12.61 -10.59 5.37
N ILE A 41 12.13 -9.37 5.07
CA ILE A 41 12.96 -8.28 4.59
C ILE A 41 13.77 -7.65 5.73
N ILE A 42 13.16 -7.46 6.90
CA ILE A 42 13.81 -6.85 8.07
C ILE A 42 14.89 -7.78 8.65
N VAL A 43 14.63 -9.09 8.75
CA VAL A 43 15.56 -10.08 9.31
C VAL A 43 16.75 -10.35 8.38
N LYS A 44 16.62 -10.12 7.08
CA LYS A 44 17.71 -10.27 6.09
C LYS A 44 18.70 -9.10 6.08
N LYS A 45 18.61 -8.16 7.01
CA LYS A 45 19.48 -6.98 7.13
C LYS A 45 20.56 -7.19 8.18
#